data_AF-A0A0S3TMM6-F1
#
_entry.id   AF-A0A0S3TMM6-F1
#
_cell.length_a   1.000
_cell.length_b   1.000
_cell.length_c   1.000
_cell.angle_alpha   90.00
_cell.angle_beta   90.00
_cell.angle_gamma   90.00
#
_symmetry.space_group_name_H-M   'P 1'
#
loop_
_entity.id
_entity.type
_entity.pdbx_description
1 polymer ?
#
loop_
_entity_poly.entity_id
_entity_poly.type
_entity_poly.pdbx_seq_one_letter_code
_entity_poly.pdbx_strand_id
1 'polypeptide(L)'
;MKIKGIKRGQTIELLEQINDIPDGTEILVEFVISSKQITEDSQTLSDEEKLSKLNQLFGVWQDQPELVEIFAEIDKQRHAYRGRVIAPIENQDDK
;
A
#
# COMPACT_ATOMS: atom_id res chain seq x y z
N MET A 1 32.19 -5.10 -23.97
CA MET A 1 32.33 -6.52 -23.58
C MET A 1 31.29 -6.83 -22.50
N LYS A 2 30.71 -8.03 -22.45
CA LYS A 2 29.78 -8.44 -21.38
C LYS A 2 30.38 -9.66 -20.67
N ILE A 3 30.63 -9.53 -19.37
CA ILE A 3 31.26 -10.56 -18.55
C ILE A 3 30.28 -10.96 -17.47
N LYS A 4 30.19 -12.25 -17.18
CA LYS A 4 29.34 -12.75 -16.10
C LYS A 4 30.07 -12.60 -14.77
N GLY A 5 29.36 -12.08 -13.77
CA GLY A 5 29.82 -12.02 -12.40
C GLY A 5 28.77 -12.49 -11.42
N ILE A 6 29.19 -12.77 -10.19
CA ILE A 6 28.32 -13.14 -9.07
C ILE A 6 28.46 -12.08 -7.99
N LYS A 7 27.33 -11.57 -7.48
CA LYS A 7 27.30 -10.67 -6.33
C LYS A 7 27.49 -11.48 -5.04
N ARG A 8 28.49 -11.12 -4.23
CA ARG A 8 28.68 -11.65 -2.87
C ARG A 8 28.75 -10.51 -1.87
N GLY A 9 27.69 -10.34 -1.07
CA GLY A 9 27.62 -9.20 -0.15
C GLY A 9 27.68 -7.87 -0.91
N GLN A 10 28.74 -7.09 -0.66
CA GLN A 10 29.02 -5.80 -1.30
C GLN A 10 30.02 -5.89 -2.47
N THR A 11 30.55 -7.07 -2.76
CA THR A 11 31.51 -7.30 -3.84
C THR A 11 30.87 -8.01 -5.02
N ILE A 12 31.46 -7.83 -6.20
CA ILE A 12 31.11 -8.56 -7.42
C ILE A 12 32.36 -9.32 -7.83
N GLU A 13 32.23 -10.63 -7.90
CA GLU A 13 33.27 -11.52 -8.39
C GLU A 13 33.03 -11.76 -9.88
N LEU A 14 34.04 -11.47 -10.69
CA LEU A 14 34.04 -11.82 -12.10
C LEU A 14 34.41 -13.30 -12.24
N LEU A 15 33.65 -14.04 -13.04
CA LEU A 15 33.91 -15.47 -13.26
C LEU A 15 35.05 -15.73 -14.25
N GLU A 16 35.43 -14.69 -15.00
CA GLU A 16 36.42 -14.77 -16.07
C GLU A 16 37.51 -13.74 -15.81
N GLN A 17 38.75 -14.12 -16.12
CA GLN A 17 39.91 -13.24 -16.00
C GLN A 17 39.91 -12.26 -17.18
N ILE A 18 40.05 -10.97 -16.89
CA ILE A 18 40.10 -9.95 -17.94
C ILE A 18 41.55 -9.56 -18.22
N ASN A 19 42.19 -10.29 -19.14
CA ASN A 19 43.59 -10.05 -19.49
C ASN A 19 43.78 -8.88 -20.46
N ASP A 20 42.70 -8.44 -21.11
CA ASP A 20 42.74 -7.43 -22.17
C ASP A 20 42.50 -5.99 -21.66
N ILE A 21 42.33 -5.80 -20.35
CA ILE A 21 42.14 -4.48 -19.73
C ILE A 21 43.41 -4.10 -18.95
N PRO A 22 44.15 -3.06 -19.37
CA PRO A 22 45.32 -2.58 -18.65
C PRO A 22 45.00 -2.03 -17.26
N ASP A 23 45.97 -2.10 -16.35
CA ASP A 23 45.87 -1.50 -15.01
C ASP A 23 45.60 0.01 -15.09
N GLY A 24 44.69 0.49 -14.24
CA GLY A 24 44.29 1.91 -14.19
C GLY A 24 43.19 2.31 -15.17
N THR A 25 42.63 1.35 -15.93
CA THR A 25 41.49 1.61 -16.82
C THR A 25 40.19 1.81 -16.02
N GLU A 26 39.46 2.90 -16.30
CA GLU A 26 38.11 3.10 -15.75
C GLU A 26 37.11 2.14 -16.43
N ILE A 27 36.33 1.43 -15.62
CA ILE A 27 35.35 0.45 -16.10
C ILE A 27 33.95 0.91 -15.69
N LEU A 28 33.06 1.07 -16.67
CA LEU A 28 31.66 1.37 -16.45
C LEU A 28 30.85 0.08 -16.50
N VAL A 29 30.16 -0.26 -15.40
CA VAL A 29 29.42 -1.51 -15.26
C VAL A 29 27.92 -1.24 -15.38
N GLU A 30 27.28 -1.90 -16.35
CA GLU A 30 25.83 -1.87 -16.54
C GLU A 30 25.19 -3.12 -15.93
N PHE A 31 24.21 -2.92 -15.05
CA PHE A 31 23.50 -4.00 -14.37
C PHE A 31 22.18 -4.28 -15.05
N VAL A 32 22.02 -5.52 -15.54
CA VAL A 32 20.73 -6.04 -16.00
C VAL A 32 20.20 -6.98 -14.94
N ILE A 33 19.35 -6.45 -14.05
CA ILE A 33 18.66 -7.26 -13.05
C ILE A 33 17.52 -8.00 -13.77
N SER A 34 17.68 -9.31 -13.98
CA SER A 34 16.59 -10.12 -14.52
C SER A 34 15.46 -10.18 -13.49
N SER A 35 14.30 -9.61 -13.84
CA SER A 35 13.09 -9.56 -13.00
C SER A 35 12.60 -10.92 -12.49
N LYS A 36 13.11 -12.04 -13.02
CA LYS A 36 12.83 -13.39 -12.54
C LYS A 36 13.27 -13.65 -11.09
N GLN A 37 14.15 -12.84 -10.50
CA GLN A 37 14.60 -13.00 -9.11
C GLN A 37 13.99 -11.99 -8.12
N ILE A 38 13.23 -10.99 -8.58
CA ILE A 38 12.49 -10.06 -7.69
C ILE A 38 11.17 -10.72 -7.20
N THR A 39 10.94 -11.99 -7.50
CA THR A 39 9.81 -12.77 -6.99
C THR A 39 10.14 -13.59 -5.73
N GLU A 40 11.28 -13.35 -5.07
CA GLU A 40 11.64 -14.03 -3.82
C GLU A 40 11.37 -13.23 -2.53
N ASP A 41 10.62 -12.12 -2.60
CA ASP A 41 9.93 -11.54 -1.43
C ASP A 41 8.40 -11.45 -1.62
N SER A 42 7.84 -12.14 -2.61
CA SER A 42 6.48 -12.67 -2.47
C SER A 42 6.56 -13.93 -1.61
N GLN A 43 7.15 -13.81 -0.43
CA GLN A 43 6.86 -14.74 0.65
C GLN A 43 5.35 -14.61 0.83
N THR A 44 4.62 -15.58 0.29
CA THR A 44 3.18 -15.67 0.46
C THR A 44 2.98 -15.78 1.95
N LEU A 45 2.77 -14.64 2.60
CA LEU A 45 2.49 -14.55 4.03
C LEU A 45 1.44 -15.61 4.32
N SER A 46 1.67 -16.39 5.37
CA SER A 46 0.63 -17.30 5.85
C SER A 46 -0.64 -16.47 6.10
N ASP A 47 -1.81 -17.08 5.95
CA ASP A 47 -3.07 -16.36 6.17
C ASP A 47 -3.15 -15.74 7.57
N GLU A 48 -2.48 -16.34 8.55
CA GLU A 48 -2.28 -15.83 9.90
C GLU A 48 -1.44 -14.53 9.94
N GLU A 49 -0.37 -14.45 9.15
CA GLU A 49 0.51 -13.28 9.05
C GLU A 49 -0.16 -12.15 8.27
N LYS A 50 -0.92 -12.49 7.22
CA LYS A 50 -1.78 -11.52 6.51
C LYS A 50 -2.82 -10.95 7.47
N LEU A 51 -3.51 -11.81 8.22
CA LEU A 51 -4.53 -11.39 9.18
C LEU A 51 -3.92 -10.54 10.30
N SER A 52 -2.74 -10.88 10.81
CA SER A 52 -2.03 -10.08 11.80
C SER A 52 -1.66 -8.69 11.28
N LYS A 53 -1.13 -8.58 10.05
CA LYS A 53 -0.86 -7.28 9.41
C LYS A 53 -2.13 -6.47 9.16
N LEU A 54 -3.21 -7.12 8.73
CA LEU A 54 -4.52 -6.48 8.56
C LEU A 54 -5.03 -5.97 9.92
N ASN A 55 -4.98 -6.78 10.97
CA ASN A 55 -5.38 -6.37 12.31
C ASN A 55 -4.48 -5.28 12.89
N GLN A 56 -3.20 -5.22 12.53
CA GLN A 56 -2.33 -4.11 12.91
C GLN A 56 -2.73 -2.81 12.20
N LEU A 57 -3.19 -2.88 10.95
CA LEU A 57 -3.63 -1.71 10.18
C LEU A 57 -5.04 -1.24 10.58
N PHE A 58 -5.95 -2.18 10.79
CA PHE A 58 -7.38 -1.92 11.03
C PHE A 58 -7.76 -1.96 12.52
N GLY A 59 -7.04 -2.71 13.36
CA GLY A 59 -7.27 -2.80 14.80
C GLY A 59 -6.92 -1.50 15.55
N VAL A 60 -6.20 -0.57 14.91
CA VAL A 60 -6.01 0.81 15.41
C VAL A 60 -7.36 1.55 15.52
N TRP A 61 -8.39 1.10 14.80
CA TRP A 61 -9.72 1.70 14.79
C TRP A 61 -10.66 1.06 15.81
N GLN A 62 -10.26 -0.06 16.42
CA GLN A 62 -11.01 -0.69 17.49
C GLN A 62 -10.78 0.10 18.79
N ASP A 63 -11.87 0.42 19.49
CA ASP A 63 -11.87 1.11 20.79
C ASP A 63 -11.37 2.57 20.79
N GLN A 64 -11.46 3.27 19.65
CA GLN A 64 -11.22 4.71 19.60
C GLN A 64 -12.48 5.49 20.03
N PRO A 65 -12.49 6.13 21.21
CA PRO A 65 -13.68 6.85 21.70
C PRO A 65 -14.11 7.98 20.77
N GLU A 66 -13.14 8.64 20.10
CA GLU A 66 -13.41 9.68 19.10
C GLU A 66 -14.22 9.14 17.90
N LEU A 67 -13.90 7.93 17.41
CA LEU A 67 -14.65 7.31 16.32
C LEU A 67 -16.06 6.92 16.76
N VAL A 68 -16.22 6.41 17.98
CA VAL A 68 -17.53 6.09 18.56
C VAL A 68 -18.42 7.33 18.63
N GLU A 69 -17.88 8.46 19.07
CA GLU A 69 -18.59 9.73 19.14
C GLU A 69 -18.99 10.24 17.74
N ILE A 70 -18.07 10.17 16.77
CA ILE A 70 -18.36 10.55 15.37
C ILE A 70 -19.50 9.71 14.80
N PHE A 71 -19.46 8.39 14.96
CA PHE A 71 -20.53 7.52 14.45
C PHE A 71 -21.86 7.74 15.17
N ALA A 72 -21.84 8.03 16.48
CA ALA A 72 -23.04 8.37 17.23
C ALA A 72 -23.69 9.68 16.75
N GLU A 73 -22.90 10.71 16.45
CA GLU A 73 -23.43 11.97 15.89
C GLU A 73 -23.93 11.78 14.45
N ILE A 74 -23.24 11.00 13.62
CA ILE A 74 -23.74 10.63 12.27
C ILE A 74 -25.08 9.90 12.38
N ASP A 75 -25.21 8.95 13.30
CA ASP A 75 -26.44 8.18 13.50
C ASP A 75 -27.58 9.09 13.96
N LYS A 76 -27.32 9.96 14.92
CA LYS A 76 -28.26 10.98 15.38
C LYS A 76 -28.70 11.91 14.26
N GLN A 77 -27.80 12.32 13.35
CA GLN A 77 -28.14 13.15 12.18
C GLN A 77 -28.98 12.40 11.14
N ARG A 78 -28.73 11.10 10.94
CA ARG A 78 -29.52 10.24 10.04
C ARG A 78 -30.92 9.98 10.58
N HIS A 79 -31.03 9.76 11.88
CA HIS A 79 -32.29 9.54 12.59
C HIS A 79 -32.95 10.84 13.05
N ALA A 80 -32.32 12.00 12.83
CA ALA A 80 -32.92 13.29 13.08
C ALA A 80 -34.13 13.45 12.18
N TYR A 81 -35.31 13.39 12.79
CA TYR A 81 -36.56 13.67 12.11
C TYR A 81 -36.58 15.13 11.67
N ARG A 82 -36.29 15.39 10.38
CA ARG A 82 -36.30 16.74 9.80
C ARG A 82 -37.72 17.23 9.42
N GLY A 83 -38.75 16.47 9.77
CA GLY A 83 -40.14 16.76 9.40
C GLY A 83 -40.42 16.59 7.90
N ARG A 84 -41.70 16.63 7.53
CA ARG A 84 -42.11 17.06 6.19
C ARG A 84 -42.45 18.54 6.26
N VAL A 85 -42.08 19.30 5.26
CA VAL A 85 -42.66 20.63 5.03
C VAL A 85 -44.14 20.39 4.72
N ILE A 86 -45.00 20.63 5.69
CA ILE A 86 -46.45 20.62 5.47
C ILE A 86 -46.76 22.00 4.90
N ALA A 87 -46.86 22.09 3.57
CA ALA A 87 -47.38 23.31 2.95
C ALA A 87 -48.80 23.54 3.51
N PRO A 88 -49.14 24.77 3.95
CA PRO A 88 -50.49 25.08 4.36
C PRO A 88 -51.43 24.77 3.20
N ILE A 89 -52.49 24.00 3.47
CA ILE A 89 -53.56 23.79 2.51
C ILE A 89 -54.24 25.16 2.35
N GLU A 90 -54.04 25.82 1.21
CA GLU A 90 -54.90 26.93 0.82
C GLU A 90 -56.32 26.37 0.74
N ASN A 91 -57.15 26.73 1.71
CA ASN A 91 -58.59 26.57 1.59
C ASN A 91 -59.00 27.44 0.40
N GLN A 92 -59.21 26.83 -0.75
CA GLN A 92 -60.01 27.43 -1.82
C GLN A 92 -61.47 27.42 -1.37
N ASP A 93 -61.78 28.27 -0.39
CA ASP A 93 -63.12 28.81 -0.22
C ASP A 93 -63.25 29.94 -1.24
N ASP A 94 -63.62 29.59 -2.48
CA ASP A 94 -64.13 30.60 -3.41
C ASP A 94 -65.21 30.00 -4.33
N LYS A 95 -66.46 30.30 -3.90
CA LYS A 95 -67.74 30.43 -4.64
C LYS A 95 -68.44 29.22 -5.23
#